data_AF-A0A136PYN6-F1
#
_entry.id   AF-A0A136PYN6-F1
#
_cell.length_a   1.000
_cell.length_b   1.000
_cell.length_c   1.000
_cell.angle_alpha   90.00
_cell.angle_beta   90.00
_cell.angle_gamma   90.00
#
_symmetry.space_group_name_H-M   'P 1'
#
loop_
_entity.id
_entity.type
_entity.pdbx_description
1 polymer ?
#
loop_
_entity_poly.entity_id
_entity_poly.type
_entity_poly.pdbx_seq_one_letter_code
_entity_poly.pdbx_strand_id
1 'polypeptide(L)'
;MIAVLDDAARAWVTMHETAMRKAAAAAIDASNRWRGINAELTEKWKAEGLDDLQIARAKDVNLALADAYGGYTFNAGKAQMHAAVLQGALAARQLMAAGDPTGFGYSREDDQPAPAPVPPGVDGLSITGRPPRRAVTQQGGTGAGVPVPPATRADAA
;
A
#
# COMPACT_ATOMS: atom_id res chain seq x y z
N MET A 1 -34.88 -14.16 -16.99
CA MET A 1 -33.47 -14.54 -17.24
C MET A 1 -32.48 -13.52 -16.69
N ILE A 2 -32.75 -12.22 -16.82
CA ILE A 2 -31.87 -11.13 -16.33
C ILE A 2 -31.65 -11.16 -14.80
N ALA A 3 -32.72 -11.32 -13.99
CA ALA A 3 -32.61 -11.34 -12.52
C ALA A 3 -31.70 -12.45 -11.95
N VAL A 4 -31.64 -13.63 -12.60
CA VAL A 4 -30.83 -14.76 -12.14
C VAL A 4 -29.33 -14.49 -12.32
N LEU A 5 -28.95 -13.72 -13.35
CA LEU A 5 -27.57 -13.33 -13.60
C LEU A 5 -27.08 -12.30 -12.57
N ASP A 6 -27.97 -11.40 -12.13
CA ASP A 6 -27.67 -10.39 -11.10
C ASP A 6 -27.51 -11.00 -9.69
N ASP A 7 -28.26 -12.06 -9.38
CA ASP A 7 -28.11 -12.81 -8.13
C ASP A 7 -26.78 -13.59 -8.08
N ALA A 8 -26.42 -14.25 -9.19
CA ALA A 8 -25.14 -14.96 -9.30
C ALA A 8 -23.94 -14.00 -9.17
N ALA A 9 -24.01 -12.83 -9.81
CA ALA A 9 -22.96 -11.81 -9.72
C ALA A 9 -22.80 -11.25 -8.30
N ARG A 10 -23.91 -11.03 -7.57
CA ARG A 10 -23.87 -10.63 -6.16
C ARG A 10 -23.26 -11.72 -5.28
N ALA A 11 -23.68 -12.97 -5.44
CA ALA A 11 -23.15 -14.09 -4.68
C ALA A 11 -21.63 -14.26 -4.86
N TRP A 12 -21.14 -14.10 -6.10
CA TRP A 12 -19.72 -14.15 -6.42
C TRP A 12 -18.92 -13.01 -5.78
N VAL A 13 -19.44 -11.78 -5.81
CA VAL A 13 -18.81 -10.63 -5.13
C VAL A 13 -18.73 -10.88 -3.62
N THR A 14 -19.84 -11.28 -3.00
CA THR A 14 -19.88 -11.59 -1.57
C THR A 14 -18.89 -12.69 -1.20
N MET A 15 -18.78 -13.75 -2.01
CA MET A 15 -17.80 -14.82 -1.79
C MET A 15 -16.36 -14.27 -1.75
N HIS A 16 -15.99 -13.42 -2.71
CA HIS A 16 -14.65 -12.83 -2.74
C HIS A 16 -14.39 -11.84 -1.61
N GLU A 17 -15.38 -11.04 -1.22
CA GLU A 17 -15.27 -10.16 -0.04
C GLU A 17 -15.06 -10.97 1.24
N THR A 18 -15.84 -12.04 1.44
CA THR A 18 -15.67 -12.93 2.60
C THR A 18 -14.30 -13.60 2.60
N ALA A 19 -13.84 -14.10 1.46
CA ALA A 19 -12.52 -14.71 1.32
C ALA A 19 -11.39 -13.71 1.59
N MET A 20 -11.50 -12.48 1.07
CA MET A 20 -10.57 -11.38 1.34
C MET A 20 -10.48 -11.07 2.83
N ARG A 21 -11.63 -10.87 3.50
CA ARG A 21 -11.68 -10.56 4.93
C ARG A 21 -11.10 -11.69 5.78
N LYS A 22 -11.40 -12.94 5.44
CA LYS A 22 -10.85 -14.12 6.12
C LYS A 22 -9.32 -14.18 5.99
N ALA A 23 -8.80 -13.97 4.77
CA ALA A 23 -7.36 -13.94 4.54
C ALA A 23 -6.69 -12.77 5.26
N ALA A 24 -7.30 -11.58 5.26
CA ALA A 24 -6.79 -10.42 5.97
C ALA A 24 -6.73 -10.66 7.49
N ALA A 25 -7.77 -11.24 8.09
CA ALA A 25 -7.77 -11.62 9.50
C ALA A 25 -6.64 -12.62 9.82
N ALA A 26 -6.49 -13.67 9.01
CA ALA A 26 -5.41 -14.64 9.18
C ALA A 26 -4.01 -14.01 9.04
N ALA A 27 -3.84 -13.02 8.16
CA ALA A 27 -2.59 -12.27 8.04
C ALA A 27 -2.31 -11.44 9.30
N ILE A 28 -3.33 -10.79 9.88
CA ILE A 28 -3.20 -10.03 11.13
C ILE A 28 -2.80 -10.97 12.28
N ASP A 29 -3.46 -12.11 12.42
CA ASP A 29 -3.14 -13.08 13.48
C ASP A 29 -1.70 -13.61 13.35
N ALA A 30 -1.27 -13.95 12.13
CA ALA A 30 0.10 -14.39 11.88
C ALA A 30 1.13 -13.28 12.15
N SER A 31 0.82 -12.03 11.80
CA SER A 31 1.65 -10.86 12.10
C SER A 31 1.80 -10.63 13.61
N ASN A 32 0.69 -10.73 14.36
CA ASN A 32 0.71 -10.62 15.81
C ASN A 32 1.55 -11.73 16.44
N ARG A 33 1.41 -12.98 15.95
CA ARG A 33 2.23 -14.12 16.38
C ARG A 33 3.71 -13.89 16.09
N TRP A 34 4.06 -13.40 14.90
CA TRP A 34 5.44 -13.08 14.54
C TRP A 34 6.03 -12.04 15.49
N ARG A 35 5.29 -10.97 15.80
CA ARG A 35 5.73 -9.93 16.75
C ARG A 35 5.96 -10.48 18.15
N GLY A 36 5.04 -11.34 18.63
CA GLY A 36 5.16 -12.00 19.94
C GLY A 36 6.43 -12.85 20.02
N ILE A 37 6.61 -13.79 19.09
CA ILE A 37 7.80 -14.66 19.05
C ILE A 37 9.08 -13.82 18.91
N ASN A 38 9.08 -12.80 18.06
CA ASN A 38 10.24 -11.93 17.87
C ASN A 38 10.64 -11.23 19.18
N ALA A 39 9.67 -10.71 19.94
CA ALA A 39 9.91 -10.05 21.21
C ALA A 39 10.46 -11.04 22.24
N GLU A 40 9.78 -12.19 22.43
CA GLU A 40 10.19 -13.24 23.38
C GLU A 40 11.61 -13.74 23.12
N LEU A 41 11.96 -14.02 21.85
CA LEU A 41 13.31 -14.45 21.48
C LEU A 41 14.36 -13.37 21.73
N THR A 42 14.02 -12.11 21.48
CA THR A 42 14.93 -10.99 21.75
C THR A 42 15.25 -10.88 23.23
N GLU A 43 14.22 -10.91 24.08
CA GLU A 43 14.39 -10.80 25.52
C GLU A 43 15.19 -11.97 26.08
N LYS A 44 14.85 -13.20 25.66
CA LYS A 44 15.56 -14.41 26.08
C LYS A 44 17.04 -14.35 25.71
N TRP A 45 17.38 -14.04 24.47
CA TRP A 45 18.77 -14.05 24.04
C TRP A 45 19.59 -12.88 24.58
N LYS A 46 18.97 -11.72 24.84
CA LYS A 46 19.61 -10.65 25.62
C LYS A 46 19.91 -11.10 27.04
N ALA A 47 19.00 -11.83 27.69
CA ALA A 47 19.24 -12.38 29.02
C ALA A 47 20.36 -13.44 29.04
N GLU A 48 20.55 -14.16 27.93
CA GLU A 48 21.67 -15.09 27.72
C GLU A 48 22.99 -14.39 27.34
N GLY A 49 22.99 -13.06 27.21
CA GLY A 49 24.18 -12.26 26.93
C GLY A 49 24.59 -12.21 25.46
N LEU A 50 23.71 -12.61 24.53
CA LEU A 50 23.99 -12.47 23.10
C LEU A 50 23.96 -11.00 22.70
N ASP A 51 24.87 -10.62 21.81
CA ASP A 51 24.86 -9.31 21.17
C ASP A 51 23.76 -9.22 20.09
N ASP A 52 23.47 -8.00 19.62
CA ASP A 52 22.41 -7.76 18.65
C ASP A 52 22.62 -8.48 17.31
N LEU A 53 23.88 -8.71 16.89
CA LEU A 53 24.20 -9.41 15.64
C LEU A 53 23.97 -10.91 15.78
N GLN A 54 24.34 -11.49 16.92
CA GLN A 54 24.08 -12.89 17.25
C GLN A 54 22.57 -13.15 17.35
N ILE A 55 21.83 -12.24 17.98
CA ILE A 55 20.37 -12.29 18.05
C ILE A 55 19.77 -12.27 16.64
N ALA A 56 20.20 -11.36 15.77
CA ALA A 56 19.70 -11.29 14.40
C ALA A 56 19.91 -12.62 13.64
N ARG A 57 21.13 -13.18 13.71
CA ARG A 57 21.44 -14.47 13.07
C ARG A 57 20.61 -15.63 13.63
N ALA A 58 20.38 -15.64 14.94
CA ALA A 58 19.57 -16.68 15.58
C ALA A 58 18.08 -16.57 15.20
N LYS A 59 17.56 -15.34 14.98
CA LYS A 59 16.20 -15.12 14.45
C LYS A 59 16.04 -15.63 13.03
N ASP A 60 17.05 -15.43 12.17
CA ASP A 60 17.01 -15.81 10.76
C ASP A 60 16.83 -17.33 10.56
N VAL A 61 17.32 -18.15 11.49
CA VAL A 61 17.18 -19.61 11.44
C VAL A 61 16.04 -20.15 12.32
N ASN A 62 15.28 -19.27 12.98
CA ASN A 62 14.20 -19.70 13.87
C ASN A 62 12.96 -20.12 13.07
N LEU A 63 12.64 -21.42 13.11
CA LEU A 63 11.52 -21.99 12.35
C LEU A 63 10.15 -21.42 12.74
N ALA A 64 9.92 -21.13 14.02
CA ALA A 64 8.62 -20.59 14.47
C ALA A 64 8.42 -19.14 14.00
N LEU A 65 9.49 -18.35 14.00
CA LEU A 65 9.47 -16.99 13.48
C LEU A 65 9.29 -16.99 11.95
N ALA A 66 10.00 -17.88 11.25
CA ALA A 66 9.88 -18.05 9.80
C ALA A 66 8.47 -18.51 9.40
N ASP A 67 7.87 -19.47 10.11
CA ASP A 67 6.50 -19.94 9.90
C ASP A 67 5.47 -18.82 10.08
N ALA A 68 5.57 -18.05 11.17
CA ALA A 68 4.66 -16.93 11.41
C ALA A 68 4.77 -15.84 10.32
N TYR A 69 6.00 -15.54 9.87
CA TYR A 69 6.22 -14.59 8.78
C TYR A 69 5.71 -15.12 7.44
N GLY A 70 5.92 -16.41 7.15
CA GLY A 70 5.37 -17.10 5.99
C GLY A 70 3.83 -17.07 5.99
N GLY A 71 3.22 -17.34 7.13
CA GLY A 71 1.77 -17.24 7.31
C GLY A 71 1.24 -15.83 7.07
N TYR A 72 1.92 -14.80 7.56
CA TYR A 72 1.57 -13.41 7.29
C TYR A 72 1.62 -13.09 5.79
N THR A 73 2.77 -13.35 5.14
CA THR A 73 2.99 -13.01 3.73
C THR A 73 2.02 -13.75 2.80
N PHE A 74 1.80 -15.03 3.04
CA PHE A 74 0.86 -15.85 2.27
C PHE A 74 -0.58 -15.34 2.37
N ASN A 75 -1.06 -15.07 3.57
CA ASN A 75 -2.43 -14.61 3.78
C ASN A 75 -2.63 -13.16 3.30
N ALA A 76 -1.62 -12.30 3.44
CA ALA A 76 -1.63 -10.96 2.87
C ALA A 76 -1.71 -11.00 1.33
N GLY A 77 -0.93 -11.87 0.69
CA GLY A 77 -1.00 -12.09 -0.76
C GLY A 77 -2.37 -12.59 -1.22
N LYS A 78 -2.98 -13.53 -0.48
CA LYS A 78 -4.36 -13.99 -0.75
C LYS A 78 -5.39 -12.86 -0.64
N ALA A 79 -5.30 -12.02 0.38
CA ALA A 79 -6.19 -10.87 0.53
C ALA A 79 -6.04 -9.90 -0.66
N GLN A 80 -4.81 -9.61 -1.07
CA GLN A 80 -4.52 -8.76 -2.23
C GLN A 80 -5.08 -9.35 -3.54
N MET A 81 -4.96 -10.65 -3.74
CA MET A 81 -5.53 -11.32 -4.92
C MET A 81 -7.06 -11.14 -4.97
N HIS A 82 -7.76 -11.36 -3.86
CA HIS A 82 -9.21 -11.16 -3.83
C HIS A 82 -9.62 -9.70 -4.01
N ALA A 83 -8.84 -8.75 -3.46
CA ALA A 83 -9.06 -7.34 -3.69
C ALA A 83 -8.88 -6.96 -5.18
N ALA A 84 -7.84 -7.49 -5.84
CA ALA A 84 -7.61 -7.27 -7.26
C ALA A 84 -8.75 -7.83 -8.13
N VAL A 85 -9.27 -9.01 -7.78
CA VAL A 85 -10.44 -9.62 -8.45
C VAL A 85 -11.68 -8.73 -8.32
N LEU A 86 -11.94 -8.19 -7.13
CA LEU A 86 -13.07 -7.26 -6.91
C LEU A 86 -12.89 -5.94 -7.67
N GLN A 87 -11.67 -5.38 -7.70
CA GLN A 87 -11.36 -4.17 -8.47
C GLN A 87 -11.54 -4.41 -9.98
N GLY A 88 -11.08 -5.55 -10.50
CA GLY A 88 -11.28 -5.93 -11.90
C GLY A 88 -12.75 -6.07 -12.27
N ALA A 89 -13.55 -6.67 -11.38
CA ALA A 89 -15.00 -6.77 -11.58
C ALA A 89 -15.70 -5.40 -11.62
N LEU A 90 -15.28 -4.47 -10.76
CA LEU A 90 -15.80 -3.10 -10.76
C LEU A 90 -15.43 -2.37 -12.06
N ALA A 91 -14.17 -2.46 -12.50
CA ALA A 91 -13.71 -1.85 -13.74
C ALA A 91 -14.44 -2.40 -14.97
N ALA A 92 -14.68 -3.72 -15.02
CA ALA A 92 -15.44 -4.34 -16.11
C ALA A 92 -16.88 -3.81 -16.18
N ARG A 93 -17.54 -3.62 -15.04
CA ARG A 93 -18.90 -3.03 -14.99
C ARG A 93 -18.92 -1.59 -15.48
N GLN A 94 -17.89 -0.80 -15.14
CA GLN A 94 -17.77 0.58 -15.61
C GLN A 94 -17.59 0.64 -17.14
N LEU A 95 -16.79 -0.26 -17.72
CA LEU A 95 -16.63 -0.35 -19.18
C LEU A 95 -17.91 -0.77 -19.90
N MET A 96 -18.67 -1.72 -19.34
CA MET A 96 -19.96 -2.13 -19.92
C MET A 96 -21.02 -1.04 -19.81
N ALA A 97 -21.02 -0.27 -18.70
CA ALA A 97 -21.92 0.86 -18.54
C ALA A 97 -21.58 2.04 -19.48
N ALA A 98 -20.31 2.20 -19.86
CA ALA A 98 -19.86 3.20 -20.83
C ALA A 98 -20.11 2.79 -22.30
N GLY A 99 -20.65 1.59 -22.54
CA GLY A 99 -20.88 1.02 -23.86
C GLY A 99 -22.18 1.45 -24.56
N ASP A 100 -22.86 2.51 -24.11
CA ASP A 100 -23.94 3.16 -24.89
C ASP A 100 -23.32 4.21 -25.83
N PRO A 101 -23.18 3.92 -27.14
CA PRO A 101 -22.52 4.81 -28.09
C PRO A 101 -23.36 6.01 -28.53
N THR A 102 -24.58 6.18 -27.99
CA THR A 102 -25.45 7.34 -28.33
C THR A 102 -25.53 8.39 -27.23
N GLY A 103 -24.91 8.16 -26.08
CA GLY A 103 -24.81 9.14 -25.00
C GLY A 103 -23.67 10.12 -25.23
N PHE A 104 -23.76 10.97 -26.26
CA PHE A 104 -22.96 12.20 -26.29
C PHE A 104 -23.23 12.96 -24.98
N GLY A 105 -22.22 13.01 -24.12
CA GLY A 105 -22.25 13.62 -22.79
C GLY A 105 -22.36 15.14 -22.80
N TYR A 106 -23.39 15.67 -23.48
CA TYR A 106 -23.78 17.07 -23.44
C TYR A 106 -25.19 17.17 -22.85
N SER A 107 -25.26 17.14 -21.52
CA SER A 107 -26.35 17.72 -20.74
C SER A 107 -25.80 18.04 -19.35
N ARG A 108 -24.89 19.02 -19.30
CA ARG A 108 -24.51 19.73 -18.08
C ARG A 108 -24.48 21.23 -18.34
N GLU A 109 -25.53 21.72 -18.95
CA GLU A 109 -25.95 23.12 -19.05
C GLU A 109 -27.43 22.99 -18.69
N ASP A 110 -27.88 23.24 -17.46
CA ASP A 110 -28.30 24.58 -17.01
C ASP A 110 -28.77 24.59 -15.54
N ASP A 111 -28.01 24.08 -14.56
CA ASP A 111 -28.44 24.25 -13.15
C ASP A 111 -27.34 24.14 -12.09
N GLN A 112 -26.14 24.65 -12.40
CA GLN A 112 -25.12 24.83 -11.38
C GLN A 112 -25.11 26.31 -10.95
N PRO A 113 -25.67 26.68 -9.78
CA PRO A 113 -25.47 28.02 -9.24
C PRO A 113 -23.97 28.25 -9.11
N ALA A 114 -23.51 29.40 -9.60
CA ALA A 114 -22.10 29.78 -9.62
C ALA A 114 -21.46 29.52 -8.24
N PRO A 115 -20.26 28.92 -8.18
CA PRO A 115 -19.58 28.72 -6.91
C PRO A 115 -19.37 30.07 -6.24
N ALA A 116 -19.74 30.17 -4.96
CA ALA A 116 -19.54 31.38 -4.17
C ALA A 116 -18.06 31.81 -4.22
N PRO A 117 -17.77 33.13 -4.25
CA PRO A 117 -16.40 33.61 -4.24
C PRO A 117 -15.67 33.11 -2.99
N VAL A 118 -14.50 32.51 -3.20
CA VAL A 118 -13.64 32.02 -2.12
C VAL A 118 -13.16 33.22 -1.29
N PRO A 119 -13.28 33.19 0.04
CA PRO A 119 -12.73 34.24 0.89
C PRO A 119 -11.21 34.34 0.71
N PRO A 120 -10.63 35.57 0.68
CA PRO A 120 -9.20 35.73 0.51
C PRO A 120 -8.44 35.13 1.71
N GLY A 121 -7.50 34.23 1.42
CA GLY A 121 -6.58 33.65 2.43
C GLY A 121 -6.62 32.13 2.62
N VAL A 122 -7.37 31.38 1.79
CA VAL A 122 -7.40 29.92 1.86
C VAL A 122 -6.61 29.32 0.70
N ASP A 123 -5.32 29.08 0.92
CA ASP A 123 -4.49 28.30 0.01
C ASP A 123 -4.92 26.82 0.08
N GLY A 124 -5.35 26.27 -1.06
CA GLY A 124 -5.90 24.92 -1.22
C GLY A 124 -4.88 23.77 -1.08
N LEU A 125 -4.02 23.82 -0.07
CA LEU A 125 -2.87 22.92 0.07
C LEU A 125 -2.72 22.33 1.48
N SER A 126 -3.83 21.88 2.07
CA SER A 126 -3.81 21.26 3.42
C SER A 126 -4.77 20.08 3.60
N ILE A 127 -5.09 19.31 2.54
CA ILE A 127 -6.02 18.16 2.64
C ILE A 127 -5.38 16.79 2.45
N THR A 128 -4.05 16.71 2.38
CA THR A 128 -3.36 15.43 2.50
C THR A 128 -2.45 15.52 3.72
N GLY A 129 -2.74 14.73 4.76
CA GLY A 129 -1.93 14.58 5.98
C GLY A 129 -0.56 13.95 5.69
N ARG A 130 0.21 14.59 4.83
CA ARG A 130 1.57 14.25 4.44
C ARG A 130 2.49 15.16 5.27
N PRO A 131 3.48 14.62 5.98
CA PRO A 131 4.42 15.47 6.72
C PRO A 131 5.11 16.43 5.74
N PRO A 132 5.41 17.67 6.16
CA PRO A 132 5.95 18.69 5.28
C PRO A 132 7.30 18.22 4.71
N ARG A 133 7.38 18.09 3.38
CA ARG A 133 8.69 18.11 2.71
C ARG A 133 9.25 19.50 2.95
N ARG A 134 10.31 19.58 3.76
CA ARG A 134 11.15 20.77 3.92
C ARG A 134 11.42 21.34 2.54
N ALA A 135 10.91 22.54 2.28
CA ALA A 135 11.27 23.30 1.10
C ALA A 135 12.78 23.55 1.15
N VAL A 136 13.52 23.00 0.19
CA VAL A 136 14.89 23.45 -0.09
C VAL A 136 14.73 24.84 -0.70
N THR A 137 14.95 25.87 0.11
CA THR A 137 15.07 27.23 -0.37
C THR A 137 16.27 27.25 -1.32
N GLN A 138 16.00 27.32 -2.62
CA GLN A 138 16.96 27.80 -3.61
C GLN A 138 17.28 29.25 -3.24
N GLN A 139 18.36 29.45 -2.51
CA GLN A 139 18.98 30.75 -2.34
C GLN A 139 20.19 30.76 -3.26
N GLY A 140 20.05 31.43 -4.40
CA GLY A 140 21.15 31.62 -5.34
C GLY A 140 22.24 32.53 -4.75
N GLY A 141 23.50 32.25 -5.12
CA GLY A 141 24.56 33.26 -5.10
C GLY A 141 25.90 32.86 -4.51
N THR A 142 26.79 32.37 -5.39
CA THR A 142 28.25 32.63 -5.45
C THR A 142 29.18 32.18 -4.32
N GLY A 143 30.16 31.32 -4.65
CA GLY A 143 31.50 31.39 -4.04
C GLY A 143 32.27 30.06 -3.90
N ALA A 144 33.37 29.96 -4.67
CA ALA A 144 34.59 29.17 -4.42
C ALA A 144 34.53 27.63 -4.56
N GLY A 145 35.18 27.13 -5.62
CA GLY A 145 35.40 25.71 -5.85
C GLY A 145 36.58 25.12 -5.09
N VAL A 146 36.61 23.78 -5.01
CA VAL A 146 37.76 22.90 -4.78
C VAL A 146 37.46 21.56 -5.51
N PRO A 147 38.44 20.89 -6.15
CA PRO A 147 38.19 19.97 -7.26
C PRO A 147 37.84 18.54 -6.83
N VAL A 148 37.13 17.85 -7.74
CA VAL A 148 36.79 16.42 -7.65
C VAL A 148 38.04 15.57 -7.99
N PRO A 149 38.45 14.61 -7.15
CA PRO A 149 39.45 13.61 -7.56
C PRO A 149 38.82 12.57 -8.50
N PRO A 150 39.53 12.11 -9.55
CA PRO A 150 38.99 11.19 -10.54
C PRO A 150 38.74 9.79 -9.97
N ALA A 151 37.62 9.19 -10.38
CA ALA A 151 37.25 7.82 -10.07
C ALA A 151 38.29 6.83 -10.61
N THR A 152 38.86 6.01 -9.73
CA THR A 152 39.68 4.87 -10.13
C THR A 152 38.79 3.80 -10.78
N ARG A 153 39.03 3.58 -12.07
CA ARG A 153 38.53 2.45 -12.85
C ARG A 153 39.29 1.20 -12.37
N ALA A 154 38.58 0.24 -11.80
CA ALA A 154 39.13 -1.09 -11.55
C ALA A 154 39.18 -1.82 -12.90
N ASP A 155 40.38 -1.94 -13.47
CA ASP A 155 40.66 -2.91 -14.52
C ASP A 155 40.83 -4.30 -13.91
N ALA A 156 40.17 -5.25 -14.54
CA ALA A 156 40.32 -6.66 -14.31
C ALA A 156 41.62 -7.17 -14.95
N ALA A 157 42.42 -7.89 -14.17
CA ALA A 157 43.30 -8.97 -14.61
C ALA A 157 43.66 -9.82 -13.38
#